data_AF-A0A537UHC6-F1
#
_entry.id   AF-A0A537UHC6-F1
#
_cell.length_a   1.000
_cell.length_b   1.000
_cell.length_c   1.000
_cell.angle_alpha   90.00
_cell.angle_beta   90.00
_cell.angle_gamma   90.00
#
_symmetry.space_group_name_H-M   'P 1'
#
loop_
_entity.id
_entity.type
_entity.pdbx_description
1 polymer ?
#
loop_
_entity_poly.entity_id
_entity_poly.type
_entity_poly.pdbx_seq_one_letter_code
_entity_poly.pdbx_strand_id
1 'polypeptide(L)'
;MSENTTGSIEQRNRTGVSRRRVLQSGAALAGLSAGSGALTGFPTIWAQNIKDITLFHAGPPVAAIPQIGEQATKDLGFTIKMQATESMDLLNRFLSQSTAIDVGDVSIVFMKYLVGRNVLQAIPLSKYKDWDKVIPLFSKGVYPNGSEASTQGVAPYTVLYATGPDGQKFATGPTEWLTGIPTITNADTLGIRPDLTGRPVKSWADLLGAEFKGKAALQDQRTVGVIDVAMALEARGDIKYGNKGNMTREEIDKTINTMMEVKKSGQFRSFWSSFDQSVNLMASGEVVIQSMWSPAVTAVKARGIPCVFQPLQEGYRGWGYTLAP
;
A
#
# COMPACT_ATOMS: atom_id res chain seq x y z
N MET A 1 -62.30 -37.92 37.24
CA MET A 1 -62.53 -38.15 38.68
C MET A 1 -61.17 -38.24 39.35
N SER A 2 -61.07 -37.53 40.47
CA SER A 2 -59.99 -37.43 41.47
C SER A 2 -59.14 -38.70 41.66
N GLU A 3 -57.85 -38.64 42.03
CA GLU A 3 -57.30 -37.97 43.21
C GLU A 3 -55.81 -37.62 43.09
N ASN A 4 -55.44 -36.52 43.76
CA ASN A 4 -54.09 -36.17 44.18
C ASN A 4 -53.59 -37.13 45.26
N THR A 5 -52.29 -37.43 45.26
CA THR A 5 -51.57 -37.66 46.53
C THR A 5 -50.14 -37.13 46.44
N THR A 6 -49.89 -36.16 47.29
CA THR A 6 -48.62 -35.49 47.61
C THR A 6 -47.66 -36.41 48.36
N GLY A 7 -46.38 -36.37 47.99
CA GLY A 7 -45.26 -36.85 48.79
C GLY A 7 -44.02 -35.97 48.57
N SER A 8 -43.68 -35.15 49.57
CA SER A 8 -42.39 -34.50 49.79
C SER A 8 -41.48 -35.50 50.56
N ILE A 9 -40.14 -35.56 50.53
CA ILE A 9 -39.04 -34.58 50.65
C ILE A 9 -37.74 -35.31 50.21
N GLU A 10 -36.81 -34.66 49.49
CA GLU A 10 -35.37 -34.52 49.86
C GLU A 10 -34.58 -33.79 48.75
N GLN A 11 -34.27 -32.51 49.01
CA GLN A 11 -33.30 -31.73 48.25
C GLN A 11 -31.88 -32.09 48.71
N ARG A 12 -31.07 -32.69 47.83
CA ARG A 12 -29.60 -32.64 47.95
C ARG A 12 -29.08 -31.39 47.24
N ASN A 13 -28.72 -30.38 48.04
CA ASN A 13 -27.96 -29.21 47.59
C ASN A 13 -26.57 -29.63 47.09
N ARG A 14 -26.34 -29.56 45.77
CA ARG A 14 -24.99 -29.47 45.19
C ARG A 14 -24.63 -27.99 45.07
N THR A 15 -23.72 -27.53 45.91
CA THR A 15 -23.13 -26.18 45.85
C THR A 15 -22.26 -26.02 44.61
N GLY A 16 -22.86 -25.54 43.52
CA GLY A 16 -22.12 -25.04 42.34
C GLY A 16 -21.74 -23.58 42.52
N VAL A 17 -20.47 -23.25 42.34
CA VAL A 17 -19.99 -21.86 42.29
C VAL A 17 -20.67 -21.13 41.13
N SER A 18 -21.56 -20.20 41.44
CA SER A 18 -22.24 -19.38 40.42
C SER A 18 -21.27 -18.37 39.81
N ARG A 19 -21.21 -18.32 38.47
CA ARG A 19 -20.44 -17.37 37.65
C ARG A 19 -20.61 -15.89 38.05
N ARG A 20 -21.69 -15.57 38.78
CA ARG A 20 -21.99 -14.21 39.27
C ARG A 20 -21.10 -13.77 40.43
N ARG A 21 -20.55 -14.69 41.25
CA ARG A 21 -19.66 -14.35 42.38
C ARG A 21 -18.25 -13.97 41.93
N VAL A 22 -17.78 -14.55 40.82
CA VAL A 22 -16.46 -14.25 40.22
C VAL A 22 -16.41 -12.84 39.62
N LEU A 23 -17.52 -12.37 39.04
CA LEU A 23 -17.64 -11.01 38.49
C LEU A 23 -17.71 -9.93 39.59
N GLN A 24 -18.25 -10.25 40.77
CA GLN A 24 -18.30 -9.32 41.90
C GLN A 24 -16.95 -9.20 42.64
N SER A 25 -16.11 -10.24 42.64
CA SER A 25 -14.75 -10.14 43.19
C SER A 25 -13.74 -9.47 42.24
N GLY A 26 -14.02 -9.40 40.92
CA GLY A 26 -13.18 -8.70 39.95
C GLY A 26 -13.28 -7.17 40.00
N ALA A 27 -14.44 -6.64 40.41
CA ALA A 27 -14.67 -5.18 40.45
C ALA A 27 -13.96 -4.47 41.62
N ALA A 28 -13.59 -5.19 42.69
CA ALA A 28 -12.94 -4.60 43.86
C ALA A 28 -11.42 -4.39 43.70
N LEU A 29 -10.78 -4.99 42.69
CA LEU A 29 -9.34 -4.83 42.42
C LEU A 29 -9.01 -3.67 41.47
N ALA A 30 -10.01 -3.10 40.79
CA ALA A 30 -9.80 -1.98 39.86
C ALA A 30 -9.70 -0.60 40.58
N GLY A 31 -10.06 -0.52 41.87
CA GLY A 31 -10.19 0.75 42.59
C GLY A 31 -9.01 1.18 43.46
N LEU A 32 -7.92 0.39 43.55
CA LEU A 32 -6.79 0.67 44.48
C LEU A 32 -5.43 0.87 43.79
N SER A 33 -5.37 0.97 42.45
CA SER A 33 -4.10 1.04 41.71
C SER A 33 -3.70 2.42 41.19
N ALA A 34 -4.42 3.49 41.55
CA ALA A 34 -4.03 4.87 41.24
C ALA A 34 -3.30 5.49 42.45
N GLY A 35 -2.06 5.08 42.74
CA GLY A 35 -1.32 5.74 43.83
C GLY A 35 -0.01 5.15 44.35
N SER A 36 0.60 4.14 43.73
CA SER A 36 1.98 3.76 44.07
C SER A 36 2.70 3.15 42.87
N GLY A 37 3.89 3.66 42.56
CA GLY A 37 4.74 3.25 41.44
C GLY A 37 5.35 1.84 41.58
N ALA A 38 4.55 0.84 41.95
CA ALA A 38 4.96 -0.53 42.20
C ALA A 38 4.27 -1.51 41.21
N LEU A 39 4.38 -1.25 39.91
CA LEU A 39 4.00 -2.21 38.86
C LEU A 39 5.16 -2.43 37.88
N THR A 40 6.19 -3.15 38.33
CA THR A 40 7.20 -3.75 37.46
C THR A 40 6.75 -5.07 36.83
N GLY A 41 5.52 -5.53 37.10
CA GLY A 41 4.98 -6.83 36.64
C GLY A 41 3.99 -6.79 35.46
N PHE A 42 3.50 -5.62 35.06
CA PHE A 42 2.57 -5.50 33.92
C PHE A 42 3.23 -5.74 32.55
N PRO A 43 4.46 -5.24 32.27
CA PRO A 43 5.14 -5.55 31.01
C PRO A 43 5.45 -7.04 30.85
N THR A 44 5.80 -7.73 31.94
CA THR A 44 6.26 -9.12 31.95
C THR A 44 5.12 -10.13 31.73
N ILE A 45 3.93 -9.89 32.27
CA ILE A 45 2.76 -10.77 32.06
C ILE A 45 2.22 -10.62 30.63
N TRP A 46 2.20 -9.41 30.08
CA TRP A 46 1.82 -9.22 28.67
C TRP A 46 2.86 -9.85 27.73
N ALA A 47 4.16 -9.67 27.99
CA ALA A 47 5.22 -10.33 27.25
C ALA A 47 5.11 -11.87 27.30
N GLN A 48 4.70 -12.46 28.44
CA GLN A 48 4.45 -13.90 28.56
C GLN A 48 3.22 -14.36 27.76
N ASN A 49 2.16 -13.55 27.69
CA ASN A 49 0.91 -13.91 27.03
C ASN A 49 0.96 -13.76 25.51
N ILE A 50 1.85 -12.92 24.98
CA ILE A 50 1.96 -12.65 23.54
C ILE A 50 3.10 -13.39 22.85
N LYS A 51 4.03 -13.99 23.59
CA LYS A 51 5.24 -14.63 23.02
C LYS A 51 4.96 -15.68 21.95
N ASP A 52 3.83 -16.38 22.07
CA ASP A 52 3.41 -17.44 21.16
C ASP A 52 2.56 -16.92 19.99
N ILE A 53 2.25 -15.62 19.96
CA ILE A 53 1.57 -14.97 18.84
C ILE A 53 2.56 -14.83 17.68
N THR A 54 2.09 -15.22 16.48
CA THR A 54 2.77 -14.94 15.22
C THR A 54 1.87 -14.07 14.37
N LEU A 55 2.39 -12.92 13.91
CA LEU A 55 1.75 -12.10 12.89
C LEU A 55 2.43 -12.34 11.54
N PHE A 56 1.61 -12.58 10.52
CA PHE A 56 2.00 -12.70 9.13
C PHE A 56 1.77 -11.38 8.40
N HIS A 57 2.87 -10.74 8.00
CA HIS A 57 2.86 -9.51 7.23
C HIS A 57 3.30 -9.82 5.81
N ALA A 58 2.51 -9.43 4.81
CA ALA A 58 2.88 -9.56 3.41
C ALA A 58 2.87 -8.21 2.66
N GLY A 59 3.81 -8.01 1.75
CA GLY A 59 3.97 -6.74 1.04
C GLY A 59 4.97 -6.84 -0.12
N PRO A 60 5.00 -5.89 -1.06
CA PRO A 60 6.01 -5.90 -2.12
C PRO A 60 7.43 -5.81 -1.54
N PRO A 61 8.47 -6.25 -2.26
CA PRO A 61 9.85 -6.28 -1.76
C PRO A 61 10.38 -4.94 -1.23
N VAL A 62 9.84 -3.81 -1.72
CA VAL A 62 10.20 -2.46 -1.25
C VAL A 62 9.64 -2.11 0.13
N ALA A 63 8.60 -2.82 0.59
CA ALA A 63 7.89 -2.56 1.84
C ALA A 63 8.07 -3.69 2.87
N ALA A 64 7.90 -4.95 2.45
CA ALA A 64 8.01 -6.10 3.33
C ALA A 64 9.47 -6.61 3.42
N ILE A 65 10.27 -5.95 4.25
CA ILE A 65 11.69 -6.27 4.47
C ILE A 65 11.83 -7.22 5.68
N PRO A 66 12.23 -8.50 5.50
CA PRO A 66 12.28 -9.49 6.59
C PRO A 66 13.06 -9.06 7.82
N GLN A 67 14.16 -8.33 7.64
CA GLN A 67 15.01 -7.84 8.72
C GLN A 67 14.28 -6.84 9.64
N ILE A 68 13.31 -6.09 9.11
CA ILE A 68 12.45 -5.21 9.93
C ILE A 68 11.58 -6.08 10.84
N GLY A 69 10.99 -7.15 10.32
CA GLY A 69 10.19 -8.11 11.10
C GLY A 69 11.01 -8.83 12.17
N GLU A 70 12.24 -9.23 11.86
CA GLU A 70 13.18 -9.82 12.82
C GLU A 70 13.52 -8.85 13.96
N GLN A 71 13.76 -7.58 13.64
CA GLN A 71 14.05 -6.56 14.66
C GLN A 71 12.80 -6.25 15.50
N ALA A 72 11.64 -6.06 14.86
CA ALA A 72 10.37 -5.85 15.56
C ALA A 72 9.99 -7.04 16.46
N THR A 73 10.31 -8.28 16.06
CA THR A 73 10.14 -9.48 16.90
C THR A 73 10.95 -9.38 18.19
N LYS A 74 12.21 -8.95 18.11
CA LYS A 74 13.08 -8.75 19.28
C LYS A 74 12.55 -7.64 20.18
N ASP A 75 12.09 -6.55 19.60
CA ASP A 75 11.68 -5.35 20.35
C ASP A 75 10.30 -5.51 21.00
N LEU A 76 9.39 -6.26 20.37
CA LEU A 76 7.98 -6.38 20.79
C LEU A 76 7.67 -7.67 21.56
N GLY A 77 8.55 -8.68 21.50
CA GLY A 77 8.42 -9.92 22.28
C GLY A 77 7.39 -10.92 21.77
N PHE A 78 6.94 -10.79 20.51
CA PHE A 78 6.14 -11.79 19.78
C PHE A 78 6.64 -11.91 18.34
N THR A 79 6.29 -12.98 17.63
CA THR A 79 6.87 -13.28 16.32
C THR A 79 6.19 -12.45 15.21
N ILE A 80 6.99 -11.77 14.40
CA ILE A 80 6.54 -11.11 13.17
C ILE A 80 7.25 -11.77 11.99
N LYS A 81 6.47 -12.37 11.09
CA LYS A 81 6.96 -12.96 9.84
C LYS A 81 6.56 -12.06 8.68
N MET A 82 7.54 -11.33 8.14
CA MET A 82 7.35 -10.54 6.92
C MET A 82 7.70 -11.37 5.70
N GLN A 83 6.83 -11.38 4.70
CA GLN A 83 7.02 -12.06 3.42
C GLN A 83 6.88 -11.07 2.26
N ALA A 84 7.91 -11.02 1.42
CA ALA A 84 7.83 -10.31 0.16
C ALA A 84 6.84 -11.01 -0.80
N THR A 85 5.93 -10.26 -1.38
CA THR A 85 4.89 -10.71 -2.31
C THR A 85 4.50 -9.56 -3.22
N GLU A 86 4.46 -9.80 -4.53
CA GLU A 86 4.09 -8.77 -5.51
C GLU A 86 2.68 -8.24 -5.27
N SER A 87 2.45 -6.94 -5.49
CA SER A 87 1.20 -6.28 -5.07
C SER A 87 -0.07 -6.89 -5.67
N MET A 88 0.00 -7.41 -6.91
CA MET A 88 -1.14 -8.10 -7.54
C MET A 88 -1.43 -9.47 -6.92
N ASP A 89 -0.39 -10.22 -6.56
CA ASP A 89 -0.55 -11.50 -5.85
C ASP A 89 -1.12 -11.26 -4.45
N LEU A 90 -0.60 -10.24 -3.76
CA LEU A 90 -1.11 -9.83 -2.45
C LEU A 90 -2.60 -9.50 -2.50
N LEU A 91 -3.04 -8.70 -3.49
CA LEU A 91 -4.45 -8.40 -3.71
C LEU A 91 -5.29 -9.67 -3.86
N ASN A 92 -4.85 -10.62 -4.69
CA ASN A 92 -5.56 -11.89 -4.89
C ASN A 92 -5.62 -12.72 -3.60
N ARG A 93 -4.54 -12.75 -2.82
CA ARG A 93 -4.48 -13.44 -1.53
C ARG A 93 -5.42 -12.82 -0.49
N PHE A 94 -5.49 -11.49 -0.39
CA PHE A 94 -6.50 -10.83 0.45
C PHE A 94 -7.92 -11.24 0.07
N LEU A 95 -8.21 -11.38 -1.22
CA LEU A 95 -9.56 -11.72 -1.70
C LEU A 95 -9.92 -13.22 -1.60
N SER A 96 -8.93 -14.12 -1.58
CA SER A 96 -9.16 -15.57 -1.64
C SER A 96 -8.69 -16.34 -0.40
N GLN A 97 -7.79 -15.77 0.40
CA GLN A 97 -7.10 -16.39 1.52
C GLN A 97 -6.85 -15.36 2.65
N SER A 98 -7.84 -14.50 2.93
CA SER A 98 -7.69 -13.38 3.88
C SER A 98 -7.20 -13.82 5.26
N THR A 99 -7.56 -15.04 5.72
CA THR A 99 -7.15 -15.56 7.03
C THR A 99 -5.66 -15.94 7.14
N ALA A 100 -4.90 -15.87 6.04
CA ALA A 100 -3.48 -16.20 6.00
C ALA A 100 -2.56 -14.96 6.11
N ILE A 101 -3.13 -13.75 6.18
CA ILE A 101 -2.39 -12.48 6.24
C ILE A 101 -3.01 -11.65 7.36
N ASP A 102 -2.20 -11.26 8.35
CA ASP A 102 -2.64 -10.41 9.45
C ASP A 102 -2.44 -8.91 9.13
N VAL A 103 -1.42 -8.58 8.33
CA VAL A 103 -1.13 -7.20 7.91
C VAL A 103 -0.58 -7.18 6.47
N GLY A 104 -1.10 -6.28 5.64
CA GLY A 104 -0.65 -6.10 4.26
C GLY A 104 -0.08 -4.71 3.98
N ASP A 105 1.03 -4.63 3.25
CA ASP A 105 1.41 -3.38 2.55
C ASP A 105 0.58 -3.25 1.27
N VAL A 106 -0.64 -2.73 1.42
CA VAL A 106 -1.59 -2.60 0.33
C VAL A 106 -1.33 -1.31 -0.43
N SER A 107 -1.22 -1.41 -1.75
CA SER A 107 -1.11 -0.21 -2.59
C SER A 107 -2.39 0.62 -2.49
N ILE A 108 -2.26 1.94 -2.42
CA ILE A 108 -3.43 2.85 -2.34
C ILE A 108 -4.43 2.62 -3.49
N VAL A 109 -3.96 2.23 -4.67
CA VAL A 109 -4.82 1.94 -5.82
C VAL A 109 -5.63 0.65 -5.65
N PHE A 110 -5.19 -0.25 -4.77
CA PHE A 110 -5.86 -1.53 -4.50
C PHE A 110 -6.79 -1.49 -3.30
N MET A 111 -6.72 -0.46 -2.46
CA MET A 111 -7.66 -0.26 -1.35
C MET A 111 -9.13 -0.30 -1.83
N LYS A 112 -9.42 0.26 -3.00
CA LYS A 112 -10.77 0.25 -3.60
C LYS A 112 -11.32 -1.13 -3.95
N TYR A 113 -10.46 -2.15 -4.04
CA TYR A 113 -10.86 -3.53 -4.29
C TYR A 113 -11.06 -4.33 -3.01
N LEU A 114 -10.52 -3.86 -1.88
CA LEU A 114 -10.54 -4.56 -0.59
C LEU A 114 -11.57 -4.00 0.39
N VAL A 115 -11.68 -2.66 0.47
CA VAL A 115 -12.68 -2.00 1.32
C VAL A 115 -14.09 -2.39 0.87
N GLY A 116 -14.93 -2.78 1.83
CA GLY A 116 -16.29 -3.29 1.55
C GLY A 116 -16.37 -4.78 1.22
N ARG A 117 -15.26 -5.54 1.35
CA ARG A 117 -15.21 -6.99 1.08
C ARG A 117 -15.10 -7.86 2.33
N ASN A 118 -15.18 -7.28 3.54
CA ASN A 118 -14.94 -8.00 4.80
C ASN A 118 -13.57 -8.70 4.88
N VAL A 119 -12.54 -8.10 4.27
CA VAL A 119 -11.15 -8.62 4.30
C VAL A 119 -10.15 -7.66 4.94
N LEU A 120 -10.60 -6.47 5.33
CA LEU A 120 -9.81 -5.47 6.03
C LEU A 120 -10.55 -4.99 7.28
N GLN A 121 -9.80 -4.57 8.30
CA GLN A 121 -10.32 -3.92 9.49
C GLN A 121 -9.92 -2.44 9.54
N ALA A 122 -10.86 -1.56 9.92
CA ALA A 122 -10.50 -0.18 10.19
C ALA A 122 -9.62 -0.05 11.45
N ILE A 123 -8.76 0.96 11.44
CA ILE A 123 -7.82 1.26 12.52
C ILE A 123 -8.29 2.56 13.20
N PRO A 124 -8.57 2.56 14.52
CA PRO A 124 -8.83 3.80 15.23
C PRO A 124 -7.60 4.72 15.14
N LEU A 125 -7.80 5.93 14.64
CA LEU A 125 -6.76 6.94 14.46
C LEU A 125 -5.98 7.19 15.76
N SER A 126 -6.68 7.19 16.89
CA SER A 126 -6.13 7.38 18.23
C SER A 126 -5.10 6.31 18.65
N LYS A 127 -5.05 5.16 17.98
CA LYS A 127 -4.03 4.12 18.22
C LYS A 127 -2.71 4.39 17.52
N TYR A 128 -2.68 5.25 16.50
CA TYR A 128 -1.47 5.58 15.77
C TYR A 128 -0.82 6.85 16.32
N LYS A 129 0.24 6.67 17.11
CA LYS A 129 0.89 7.75 17.88
C LYS A 129 1.62 8.78 17.02
N ASP A 130 2.06 8.38 15.82
CA ASP A 130 2.86 9.21 14.91
C ASP A 130 2.00 9.85 13.80
N TRP A 131 0.69 9.96 14.01
CA TRP A 131 -0.22 10.52 13.00
C TRP A 131 0.13 11.97 12.61
N ASP A 132 0.61 12.76 13.56
CA ASP A 132 1.09 14.12 13.35
C ASP A 132 2.32 14.20 12.44
N LYS A 133 3.07 13.09 12.29
CA LYS A 133 4.24 12.99 11.40
C LYS A 133 3.88 12.52 9.99
N VAL A 134 2.64 12.10 9.74
CA VAL A 134 2.20 11.71 8.39
C VAL A 134 2.23 12.92 7.49
N ILE A 135 2.94 12.80 6.37
CA ILE A 135 3.06 13.90 5.40
C ILE A 135 1.66 14.34 4.91
N PRO A 136 1.44 15.64 4.71
CA PRO A 136 0.12 16.18 4.36
C PRO A 136 -0.39 15.69 2.99
N LEU A 137 0.47 15.11 2.15
CA LEU A 137 0.07 14.50 0.89
C LEU A 137 -0.99 13.42 1.10
N PHE A 138 -0.85 12.61 2.15
CA PHE A 138 -1.78 11.50 2.40
C PHE A 138 -3.13 11.98 2.94
N SER A 139 -3.12 12.92 3.89
CA SER A 139 -4.32 13.32 4.62
C SER A 139 -5.05 14.53 4.00
N LYS A 140 -4.32 15.42 3.32
CA LYS A 140 -4.83 16.71 2.83
C LYS A 140 -4.67 16.90 1.32
N GLY A 141 -3.91 16.04 0.64
CA GLY A 141 -3.66 16.18 -0.80
C GLY A 141 -2.78 17.39 -1.16
N VAL A 142 -1.90 17.81 -0.25
CA VAL A 142 -0.94 18.90 -0.49
C VAL A 142 0.48 18.43 -0.22
N TYR A 143 1.45 18.93 -0.99
CA TYR A 143 2.86 18.67 -0.74
C TYR A 143 3.34 19.38 0.54
N PRO A 144 4.48 18.95 1.13
CA PRO A 144 5.02 19.59 2.34
C PRO A 144 5.29 21.10 2.21
N ASN A 145 5.49 21.60 0.99
CA ASN A 145 5.65 23.03 0.70
C ASN A 145 4.32 23.81 0.60
N GLY A 146 3.18 23.16 0.81
CA GLY A 146 1.84 23.76 0.74
C GLY A 146 1.19 23.79 -0.66
N SER A 147 1.92 23.42 -1.72
CA SER A 147 1.33 23.34 -3.07
C SER A 147 0.36 22.15 -3.19
N GLU A 148 -0.67 22.31 -4.01
CA GLU A 148 -1.66 21.26 -4.28
C GLU A 148 -1.01 20.06 -4.99
N ALA A 149 -1.35 18.85 -4.55
CA ALA A 149 -0.97 17.65 -5.27
C ALA A 149 -1.97 17.36 -6.39
N SER A 150 -1.55 16.57 -7.39
CA SER A 150 -2.44 16.11 -8.44
C SER A 150 -3.63 15.34 -7.85
N THR A 151 -4.83 15.67 -8.29
CA THR A 151 -6.07 14.95 -7.97
C THR A 151 -6.38 13.83 -8.97
N GLN A 152 -5.56 13.66 -10.00
CA GLN A 152 -5.70 12.55 -10.94
C GLN A 152 -5.21 11.24 -10.33
N GLY A 153 -5.88 10.14 -10.69
CA GLY A 153 -5.67 8.82 -10.12
C GLY A 153 -6.37 8.63 -8.79
N VAL A 154 -5.84 7.72 -7.98
CA VAL A 154 -6.30 7.49 -6.61
C VAL A 154 -5.48 8.37 -5.70
N ALA A 155 -6.01 9.56 -5.39
CA ALA A 155 -5.40 10.44 -4.41
C ALA A 155 -5.56 9.83 -3.00
N PRO A 156 -4.50 9.79 -2.17
CA PRO A 156 -4.56 8.99 -0.94
C PRO A 156 -5.67 9.41 0.03
N TYR A 157 -5.96 10.72 0.14
CA TYR A 157 -7.01 11.24 1.01
C TYR A 157 -8.43 10.74 0.65
N THR A 158 -8.62 10.24 -0.58
CA THR A 158 -9.91 9.69 -1.04
C THR A 158 -10.14 8.25 -0.57
N VAL A 159 -9.08 7.57 -0.12
CA VAL A 159 -9.13 6.16 0.30
C VAL A 159 -8.64 5.93 1.72
N LEU A 160 -8.20 6.97 2.44
CA LEU A 160 -7.52 6.86 3.72
C LEU A 160 -8.46 6.65 4.93
N TYR A 161 -9.67 7.19 4.84
CA TYR A 161 -10.61 7.21 5.96
C TYR A 161 -11.80 6.28 5.72
N ALA A 162 -12.22 5.58 6.77
CA ALA A 162 -13.44 4.79 6.79
C ALA A 162 -14.57 5.56 7.48
N THR A 163 -15.82 5.24 7.15
CA THR A 163 -16.98 5.83 7.83
C THR A 163 -17.23 5.29 9.23
N GLY A 164 -16.59 4.18 9.61
CA GLY A 164 -16.80 3.53 10.90
C GLY A 164 -15.83 2.39 11.17
N PRO A 165 -15.95 1.74 12.35
CA PRO A 165 -15.05 0.68 12.81
C PRO A 165 -15.10 -0.60 11.97
N ASP A 166 -16.18 -0.79 11.21
CA ASP A 166 -16.31 -1.94 10.32
C ASP A 166 -15.42 -1.84 9.07
N GLY A 167 -14.90 -0.66 8.74
CA GLY A 167 -14.03 -0.43 7.58
C GLY A 167 -14.69 -0.71 6.23
N GLN A 168 -16.03 -0.73 6.14
CA GLN A 168 -16.71 -1.20 4.92
C GLN A 168 -16.91 -0.12 3.85
N LYS A 169 -16.72 1.15 4.18
CA LYS A 169 -16.94 2.26 3.25
C LYS A 169 -15.93 3.38 3.47
N PHE A 170 -15.42 3.94 2.38
CA PHE A 170 -14.60 5.15 2.42
C PHE A 170 -15.42 6.36 2.86
N ALA A 171 -14.84 7.16 3.75
CA ALA A 171 -15.37 8.47 4.08
C ALA A 171 -14.92 9.50 3.03
N THR A 172 -15.73 10.55 2.83
CA THR A 172 -15.42 11.66 1.92
C THR A 172 -14.48 12.70 2.55
N GLY A 173 -14.07 12.49 3.80
CA GLY A 173 -13.20 13.38 4.56
C GLY A 173 -12.66 12.70 5.81
N PRO A 174 -11.85 13.40 6.62
CA PRO A 174 -11.22 12.85 7.82
C PRO A 174 -12.24 12.33 8.83
N THR A 175 -11.96 11.16 9.40
CA THR A 175 -12.69 10.53 10.50
C THR A 175 -11.71 9.94 11.51
N GLU A 176 -12.20 9.44 12.63
CA GLU A 176 -11.40 8.69 13.61
C GLU A 176 -11.04 7.25 13.19
N TRP A 177 -11.37 6.85 11.95
CA TRP A 177 -11.14 5.51 11.42
C TRP A 177 -10.31 5.55 10.14
N LEU A 178 -9.14 4.92 10.16
CA LEU A 178 -8.29 4.74 9.00
C LEU A 178 -8.60 3.40 8.32
N THR A 179 -8.55 3.37 7.00
CA THR A 179 -8.57 2.12 6.20
C THR A 179 -7.20 1.44 6.17
N GLY A 180 -6.14 2.20 6.44
CA GLY A 180 -4.76 1.72 6.55
C GLY A 180 -3.83 2.86 6.99
N ILE A 181 -2.67 2.52 7.55
CA ILE A 181 -1.67 3.50 7.98
C ILE A 181 -0.75 3.81 6.79
N PRO A 182 -0.63 5.07 6.33
CA PRO A 182 0.32 5.44 5.29
C PRO A 182 1.75 5.06 5.68
N THR A 183 2.48 4.41 4.78
CA THR A 183 3.86 3.97 5.07
C THR A 183 4.87 4.53 4.10
N ILE A 184 4.76 4.16 2.83
CA ILE A 184 5.76 4.44 1.81
C ILE A 184 5.07 5.15 0.65
N THR A 185 5.71 6.19 0.13
CA THR A 185 5.33 6.81 -1.14
C THR A 185 6.58 7.19 -1.92
N ASN A 186 6.45 7.20 -3.23
CA ASN A 186 7.43 7.77 -4.13
C ASN A 186 6.72 8.20 -5.42
N ALA A 187 7.50 8.67 -6.38
CA ALA A 187 7.00 8.94 -7.72
C ALA A 187 8.02 8.50 -8.78
N ASP A 188 7.51 7.92 -9.87
CA ASP A 188 8.31 7.43 -10.98
C ASP A 188 8.25 8.35 -12.21
N THR A 189 9.32 8.36 -12.97
CA THR A 189 9.49 9.11 -14.24
C THR A 189 10.34 8.28 -15.20
N LEU A 190 10.81 8.90 -16.27
CA LEU A 190 11.72 8.29 -17.22
C LEU A 190 13.16 8.25 -16.67
N GLY A 191 13.76 7.06 -16.71
CA GLY A 191 15.20 6.91 -16.70
C GLY A 191 15.74 7.23 -18.09
N ILE A 192 16.88 7.93 -18.17
CA ILE A 192 17.55 8.25 -19.43
C ILE A 192 19.06 7.97 -19.37
N ARG A 193 19.66 7.69 -20.54
CA ARG A 193 21.10 7.66 -20.79
C ARG A 193 21.52 9.00 -21.43
N PRO A 194 21.83 10.05 -20.64
CA PRO A 194 22.06 11.40 -21.18
C PRO A 194 23.26 11.46 -22.15
N ASP A 195 24.18 10.50 -22.04
CA ASP A 195 25.31 10.32 -22.95
C ASP A 195 24.90 9.74 -24.31
N LEU A 196 23.71 9.16 -24.43
CA LEU A 196 23.20 8.51 -25.65
C LEU A 196 21.93 9.16 -26.21
N THR A 197 21.28 10.09 -25.49
CA THR A 197 20.04 10.71 -25.96
C THR A 197 20.26 11.74 -27.08
N GLY A 198 21.47 12.28 -27.23
CA GLY A 198 21.82 13.28 -28.25
C GLY A 198 21.20 14.67 -28.05
N ARG A 199 20.21 14.80 -27.18
CA ARG A 199 19.59 16.05 -26.73
C ARG A 199 19.05 15.93 -25.30
N PRO A 200 18.72 17.06 -24.64
CA PRO A 200 17.96 17.04 -23.39
C PRO A 200 16.58 16.39 -23.57
N VAL A 201 16.20 15.55 -22.60
CA VAL A 201 14.85 15.00 -22.43
C VAL A 201 14.15 15.85 -21.37
N LYS A 202 12.96 16.38 -21.67
CA LYS A 202 12.26 17.35 -20.81
C LYS A 202 10.77 17.04 -20.62
N SER A 203 10.20 16.15 -21.43
CA SER A 203 8.76 15.88 -21.44
C SER A 203 8.47 14.38 -21.52
N TRP A 204 7.34 13.94 -20.95
CA TRP A 204 6.84 12.58 -21.18
C TRP A 204 6.64 12.28 -22.66
N ALA A 205 6.39 13.29 -23.49
CA ALA A 205 6.31 13.18 -24.94
C ALA A 205 7.54 12.49 -25.57
N ASP A 206 8.72 12.70 -24.95
CA ASP A 206 9.99 12.16 -25.43
C ASP A 206 9.99 10.63 -25.44
N LEU A 207 9.21 9.95 -24.59
CA LEU A 207 9.08 8.48 -24.60
C LEU A 207 8.60 7.95 -25.97
N LEU A 208 7.78 8.73 -26.68
CA LEU A 208 7.23 8.43 -27.99
C LEU A 208 7.93 9.22 -29.12
N GLY A 209 9.09 9.81 -28.84
CA GLY A 209 9.91 10.53 -29.82
C GLY A 209 10.47 9.60 -30.89
N ALA A 210 10.46 10.06 -32.15
CA ALA A 210 10.90 9.27 -33.30
C ALA A 210 12.41 8.94 -33.25
N GLU A 211 13.22 9.79 -32.62
CA GLU A 211 14.66 9.60 -32.41
C GLU A 211 14.98 8.44 -31.46
N PHE A 212 14.03 8.04 -30.61
CA PHE A 212 14.17 6.95 -29.65
C PHE A 212 13.48 5.66 -30.11
N LYS A 213 12.98 5.63 -31.35
CA LYS A 213 12.39 4.45 -31.95
C LYS A 213 13.35 3.25 -31.89
N GLY A 214 12.87 2.15 -31.33
CA GLY A 214 13.65 0.92 -31.13
C GLY A 214 14.68 1.02 -30.00
N LYS A 215 14.71 2.13 -29.25
CA LYS A 215 15.61 2.42 -28.12
C LYS A 215 14.86 2.89 -26.88
N ALA A 216 13.53 2.80 -26.88
CA ALA A 216 12.67 3.08 -25.74
C ALA A 216 12.20 1.78 -25.07
N ALA A 217 11.95 1.78 -23.77
CA ALA A 217 11.23 0.69 -23.09
C ALA A 217 10.14 1.20 -22.14
N LEU A 218 9.21 0.32 -21.82
CA LEU A 218 8.05 0.61 -20.98
C LEU A 218 7.89 -0.47 -19.92
N GLN A 219 7.34 -0.11 -18.77
CA GLN A 219 6.95 -1.11 -17.77
C GLN A 219 5.72 -1.91 -18.25
N ASP A 220 5.76 -3.23 -18.11
CA ASP A 220 4.69 -4.14 -18.56
C ASP A 220 3.47 -4.21 -17.60
N GLN A 221 3.49 -3.44 -16.51
CA GLN A 221 2.35 -3.39 -15.61
C GLN A 221 1.25 -2.49 -16.20
N ARG A 222 0.05 -3.05 -16.44
CA ARG A 222 -1.10 -2.34 -17.04
C ARG A 222 -1.46 -1.03 -16.32
N THR A 223 -1.43 -1.03 -14.99
CA THR A 223 -1.71 0.17 -14.16
C THR A 223 -0.57 1.19 -14.15
N VAL A 224 0.52 0.91 -14.87
CA VAL A 224 1.69 1.78 -15.02
C VAL A 224 1.93 2.14 -16.48
N GLY A 225 2.27 1.16 -17.33
CA GLY A 225 2.68 1.43 -18.70
C GLY A 225 1.61 2.14 -19.53
N VAL A 226 0.32 1.82 -19.31
CA VAL A 226 -0.80 2.55 -19.95
C VAL A 226 -0.84 4.00 -19.48
N ILE A 227 -0.58 4.25 -18.19
CA ILE A 227 -0.57 5.59 -17.60
C ILE A 227 0.63 6.39 -18.13
N ASP A 228 1.81 5.78 -18.20
CA ASP A 228 3.01 6.42 -18.75
C ASP A 228 2.83 6.81 -20.23
N VAL A 229 2.16 5.96 -21.02
CA VAL A 229 1.79 6.32 -22.40
C VAL A 229 0.75 7.44 -22.41
N ALA A 230 -0.26 7.41 -21.54
CA ALA A 230 -1.22 8.51 -21.44
C ALA A 230 -0.57 9.85 -21.05
N MET A 231 0.42 9.82 -20.13
CA MET A 231 1.26 10.99 -19.82
C MET A 231 1.96 11.50 -21.09
N ALA A 232 2.53 10.60 -21.89
CA ALA A 232 3.21 10.96 -23.13
C ALA A 232 2.27 11.51 -24.21
N LEU A 233 1.07 10.95 -24.36
CA LEU A 233 0.07 11.41 -25.32
C LEU A 233 -0.48 12.80 -24.96
N GLU A 234 -0.76 13.04 -23.68
CA GLU A 234 -1.20 14.35 -23.21
C GLU A 234 -0.10 15.40 -23.36
N ALA A 235 1.14 15.04 -23.03
CA ALA A 235 2.30 15.90 -23.21
C ALA A 235 2.55 16.28 -24.69
N ARG A 236 2.22 15.38 -25.63
CA ARG A 236 2.27 15.64 -27.09
C ARG A 236 1.09 16.47 -27.60
N GLY A 237 0.02 16.62 -26.80
CA GLY A 237 -1.22 17.26 -27.22
C GLY A 237 -2.15 16.35 -28.03
N ASP A 238 -1.92 15.03 -28.05
CA ASP A 238 -2.70 14.08 -28.86
C ASP A 238 -4.11 13.84 -28.27
N ILE A 239 -4.26 14.00 -26.94
CA ILE A 239 -5.51 13.87 -26.19
C ILE A 239 -5.36 14.59 -24.85
N LYS A 240 -6.43 15.20 -24.35
CA LYS A 240 -6.50 15.73 -22.99
C LYS A 240 -7.33 14.79 -22.13
N TYR A 241 -6.79 14.35 -21.00
CA TYR A 241 -7.51 13.44 -20.10
C TYR A 241 -8.21 14.22 -19.00
N GLY A 242 -9.41 13.79 -18.62
CA GLY A 242 -10.06 14.26 -17.39
C GLY A 242 -9.33 13.75 -16.15
N ASN A 243 -9.10 12.43 -16.09
CA ASN A 243 -8.38 11.78 -15.00
C ASN A 243 -7.67 10.53 -15.54
N LYS A 244 -6.33 10.57 -15.67
CA LYS A 244 -5.56 9.45 -16.22
C LYS A 244 -5.67 8.14 -15.42
N GLY A 245 -5.99 8.17 -14.12
CA GLY A 245 -6.24 6.94 -13.37
C GLY A 245 -7.71 6.51 -13.30
N ASN A 246 -8.62 7.25 -13.96
CA ASN A 246 -10.02 6.91 -14.13
C ASN A 246 -10.51 7.39 -15.51
N MET A 247 -9.91 6.86 -16.57
CA MET A 247 -10.17 7.26 -17.94
C MET A 247 -11.59 6.91 -18.40
N THR A 248 -12.16 7.71 -19.30
CA THR A 248 -13.38 7.32 -20.05
C THR A 248 -13.09 6.18 -21.03
N ARG A 249 -14.15 5.58 -21.57
CA ARG A 249 -13.98 4.53 -22.60
C ARG A 249 -13.28 5.08 -23.84
N GLU A 250 -13.63 6.30 -24.28
CA GLU A 250 -12.97 6.91 -25.45
C GLU A 250 -11.49 7.20 -25.18
N GLU A 251 -11.15 7.69 -23.99
CA GLU A 251 -9.77 7.93 -23.56
C GLU A 251 -8.96 6.63 -23.54
N ILE A 252 -9.54 5.53 -23.03
CA ILE A 252 -8.92 4.20 -23.04
C ILE A 252 -8.72 3.72 -24.47
N ASP A 253 -9.77 3.75 -25.30
CA ASP A 253 -9.73 3.26 -26.68
C ASP A 253 -8.67 4.02 -27.48
N LYS A 254 -8.58 5.35 -27.34
CA LYS A 254 -7.54 6.16 -27.97
C LYS A 254 -6.14 5.76 -27.49
N THR A 255 -5.95 5.63 -26.18
CA THR A 255 -4.64 5.25 -25.59
C THR A 255 -4.18 3.89 -26.09
N ILE A 256 -5.04 2.88 -26.05
CA ILE A 256 -4.72 1.51 -26.47
C ILE A 256 -4.47 1.44 -27.97
N ASN A 257 -5.26 2.14 -28.79
CA ASN A 257 -5.02 2.22 -30.24
C ASN A 257 -3.64 2.81 -30.54
N THR A 258 -3.27 3.91 -29.89
CA THR A 258 -1.93 4.49 -30.07
C THR A 258 -0.84 3.56 -29.54
N MET A 259 -1.02 2.88 -28.40
CA MET A 259 -0.07 1.86 -27.91
C MET A 259 0.14 0.74 -28.94
N MET A 260 -0.92 0.28 -29.61
CA MET A 260 -0.81 -0.72 -30.68
C MET A 260 -0.04 -0.18 -31.89
N GLU A 261 -0.31 1.07 -32.30
CA GLU A 261 0.38 1.73 -33.41
C GLU A 261 1.88 1.90 -33.13
N VAL A 262 2.24 2.45 -31.96
CA VAL A 262 3.66 2.66 -31.61
C VAL A 262 4.39 1.33 -31.46
N LYS A 263 3.75 0.29 -30.92
CA LYS A 263 4.30 -1.07 -30.88
C LYS A 263 4.55 -1.62 -32.29
N LYS A 264 3.56 -1.56 -33.19
CA LYS A 264 3.69 -2.01 -34.59
C LYS A 264 4.75 -1.22 -35.35
N SER A 265 4.89 0.07 -35.05
CA SER A 265 5.89 0.93 -35.66
C SER A 265 7.31 0.66 -35.15
N GLY A 266 7.47 -0.14 -34.09
CA GLY A 266 8.77 -0.48 -33.50
C GLY A 266 9.32 0.56 -32.52
N GLN A 267 8.45 1.37 -31.88
CA GLN A 267 8.90 2.39 -30.91
C GLN A 267 9.64 1.75 -29.74
N PHE A 268 9.05 0.72 -29.13
CA PHE A 268 9.59 0.09 -27.93
C PHE A 268 10.48 -1.10 -28.29
N ARG A 269 11.70 -1.09 -27.75
CA ARG A 269 12.64 -2.22 -27.78
C ARG A 269 12.14 -3.39 -26.93
N SER A 270 11.60 -3.09 -25.74
CA SER A 270 11.18 -4.09 -24.76
C SER A 270 10.10 -3.55 -23.82
N PHE A 271 9.36 -4.46 -23.21
CA PHE A 271 8.48 -4.21 -22.07
C PHE A 271 9.04 -5.01 -20.89
N TRP A 272 9.42 -4.34 -19.81
CA TRP A 272 10.08 -5.00 -18.68
C TRP A 272 9.11 -5.23 -17.52
N SER A 273 9.32 -6.34 -16.80
CA SER A 273 8.48 -6.74 -15.67
C SER A 273 9.26 -6.89 -14.36
N SER A 274 10.59 -6.81 -14.39
CA SER A 274 11.43 -6.92 -13.20
C SER A 274 12.46 -5.79 -13.09
N PHE A 275 12.93 -5.57 -11.86
CA PHE A 275 14.01 -4.63 -11.55
C PHE A 275 15.24 -4.87 -12.44
N ASP A 276 15.74 -6.11 -12.45
CA ASP A 276 16.95 -6.47 -13.18
C ASP A 276 16.82 -6.29 -14.69
N GLN A 277 15.65 -6.60 -15.27
CA GLN A 277 15.41 -6.34 -16.70
C GLN A 277 15.53 -4.86 -17.03
N SER A 278 14.92 -3.98 -16.22
CA SER A 278 15.00 -2.52 -16.44
C SER A 278 16.44 -2.00 -16.36
N VAL A 279 17.23 -2.49 -15.40
CA VAL A 279 18.64 -2.13 -15.20
C VAL A 279 19.48 -2.60 -16.38
N ASN A 280 19.30 -3.85 -16.82
CA ASN A 280 20.11 -4.44 -17.88
C ASN A 280 19.87 -3.76 -19.23
N LEU A 281 18.63 -3.37 -19.55
CA LEU A 281 18.30 -2.61 -20.76
C LEU A 281 19.04 -1.26 -20.83
N MET A 282 19.14 -0.54 -19.71
CA MET A 282 19.93 0.70 -19.64
C MET A 282 21.43 0.44 -19.67
N ALA A 283 21.89 -0.57 -18.95
CA ALA A 283 23.30 -0.87 -18.81
C ALA A 283 23.92 -1.34 -20.14
N SER A 284 23.19 -2.15 -20.92
CA SER A 284 23.64 -2.59 -22.25
C SER A 284 23.61 -1.46 -23.30
N GLY A 285 22.84 -0.40 -23.06
CA GLY A 285 22.60 0.66 -24.04
C GLY A 285 21.62 0.26 -25.15
N GLU A 286 20.96 -0.89 -25.05
CA GLU A 286 19.85 -1.26 -25.94
C GLU A 286 18.68 -0.29 -25.84
N VAL A 287 18.52 0.32 -24.67
CA VAL A 287 17.53 1.35 -24.39
C VAL A 287 18.25 2.58 -23.84
N VAL A 288 17.79 3.76 -24.27
CA VAL A 288 18.33 5.06 -23.83
C VAL A 288 17.32 5.89 -23.06
N ILE A 289 16.04 5.53 -23.13
CA ILE A 289 14.91 6.16 -22.44
C ILE A 289 13.89 5.10 -22.05
N GLN A 290 13.45 5.07 -20.80
CA GLN A 290 12.36 4.17 -20.41
C GLN A 290 11.65 4.64 -19.15
N SER A 291 10.39 4.23 -19.01
CA SER A 291 9.75 4.20 -17.69
C SER A 291 10.64 3.39 -16.75
N MET A 292 11.01 3.96 -15.61
CA MET A 292 12.00 3.35 -14.73
C MET A 292 11.74 3.71 -13.27
N TRP A 293 12.02 2.77 -12.38
CA TRP A 293 12.02 3.06 -10.94
C TRP A 293 13.29 3.80 -10.54
N SER A 294 13.18 4.77 -9.64
CA SER A 294 14.32 5.54 -9.10
C SER A 294 15.50 4.65 -8.59
N PRO A 295 15.25 3.54 -7.85
CA PRO A 295 16.32 2.63 -7.43
C PRO A 295 17.03 1.93 -8.60
N ALA A 296 16.34 1.66 -9.71
CA ALA A 296 16.94 1.04 -10.88
C ALA A 296 17.92 2.00 -11.59
N VAL A 297 17.56 3.28 -11.70
CA VAL A 297 18.50 4.32 -12.16
C VAL A 297 19.74 4.37 -11.27
N THR A 298 19.55 4.33 -9.95
CA THR A 298 20.65 4.33 -8.98
C THR A 298 21.56 3.11 -9.16
N ALA A 299 21.00 1.93 -9.42
CA ALA A 299 21.77 0.72 -9.69
C ALA A 299 22.59 0.80 -10.99
N VAL A 300 22.06 1.42 -12.05
CA VAL A 300 22.83 1.66 -13.29
C VAL A 300 23.99 2.62 -13.00
N LYS A 301 23.74 3.71 -12.26
CA LYS A 301 24.77 4.67 -11.86
C LYS A 301 25.88 4.03 -11.03
N ALA A 302 25.53 3.12 -10.11
CA ALA A 302 26.49 2.40 -9.28
C ALA A 302 27.44 1.51 -10.11
N ARG A 303 27.07 1.14 -11.35
CA ARG A 303 27.93 0.44 -12.31
C ARG A 303 28.84 1.38 -13.13
N GLY A 304 28.89 2.67 -12.79
CA GLY A 304 29.69 3.68 -13.51
C GLY A 304 29.07 4.13 -14.84
N ILE A 305 27.80 3.79 -15.09
CA ILE A 305 27.12 4.10 -16.35
C ILE A 305 26.29 5.39 -16.18
N PRO A 306 26.43 6.40 -17.07
CA PRO A 306 25.65 7.62 -16.97
C PRO A 306 24.15 7.32 -17.10
N CYS A 307 23.39 7.49 -16.02
CA CYS A 307 21.94 7.34 -16.04
C CYS A 307 21.31 8.39 -15.13
N VAL A 308 20.21 8.98 -15.59
CA VAL A 308 19.53 10.08 -14.90
C VAL A 308 18.05 9.74 -14.77
N PHE A 309 17.50 10.01 -13.59
CA PHE A 309 16.08 9.97 -13.33
C PHE A 309 15.52 11.36 -13.66
N GLN A 310 14.85 11.48 -14.80
CA GLN A 310 14.63 12.76 -15.45
C GLN A 310 13.44 13.53 -14.83
N PRO A 311 13.65 14.71 -14.22
CA PRO A 311 12.53 15.58 -13.87
C PRO A 311 11.90 16.12 -15.15
N LEU A 312 10.69 15.64 -15.45
CA LEU A 312 9.91 16.06 -16.62
C LEU A 312 8.98 17.20 -16.27
N GLN A 313 8.70 18.07 -17.23
CA GLN A 313 7.90 19.27 -17.04
C GLN A 313 6.46 18.97 -16.59
N GLU A 314 5.89 17.83 -17.00
CA GLU A 314 4.54 17.40 -16.60
C GLU A 314 4.53 16.71 -15.22
N GLY A 315 5.70 16.53 -14.59
CA GLY A 315 5.86 15.91 -13.29
C GLY A 315 6.03 14.39 -13.35
N TYR A 316 5.72 13.73 -12.23
CA TYR A 316 5.98 12.32 -11.98
C TYR A 316 4.66 11.56 -11.76
N ARG A 317 4.70 10.24 -11.93
CA ARG A 317 3.60 9.34 -11.57
C ARG A 317 3.79 8.83 -10.15
N GLY A 318 2.97 9.32 -9.22
CA GLY A 318 3.02 8.94 -7.80
C GLY A 318 2.49 7.53 -7.52
N TRP A 319 3.03 6.89 -6.49
CA TRP A 319 2.51 5.66 -5.91
C TRP A 319 2.67 5.67 -4.39
N GLY A 320 1.89 4.83 -3.71
CA GLY A 320 1.97 4.71 -2.26
C GLY A 320 1.38 3.42 -1.74
N TYR A 321 1.76 3.10 -0.50
CA TYR A 321 1.29 1.95 0.26
C TYR A 321 0.73 2.37 1.61
N THR A 322 -0.18 1.56 2.10
CA THR A 322 -0.73 1.61 3.46
C THR A 322 -0.59 0.25 4.11
N LEU A 323 -0.27 0.22 5.40
CA LEU A 323 -0.42 -0.98 6.22
C LEU A 323 -1.90 -1.17 6.55
N ALA A 324 -2.48 -2.24 6.03
CA ALA A 324 -3.89 -2.59 6.22
C ALA A 324 -4.00 -3.96 6.89
N PRO A 325 -4.61 -4.04 8.09
CA PRO A 325 -4.95 -5.30 8.75
C PRO A 325 -6.28 -5.87 8.24
#